data_AF-A0A5M3VWE1-F1
#
_entry.id   AF-A0A5M3VWE1-F1
#
_cell.length_a   1.000
_cell.length_b   1.000
_cell.length_c   1.000
_cell.angle_alpha   90.00
_cell.angle_beta   90.00
_cell.angle_gamma   90.00
#
_symmetry.space_group_name_H-M   'P 1'
#
loop_
_entity.id
_entity.type
_entity.pdbx_description
1 polymer ?
#
loop_
_entity_poly.entity_id
_entity_poly.type
_entity_poly.pdbx_seq_one_letter_code
_entity_poly.pdbx_strand_id
1 'polypeptide(L)'
;MSAAGLTMAAALPMTAAHAATQDTNETTIRHAPASSVQIRPPHQALRTEHRATARRSKIATMKGRLRQGTWRGRSANIRVSHAHAMRRISRAGLGWHASGRCTDQNRPYCTSLHSIRYGTLMKTIDLKRHSHCRIIITGGTETGHAPGAYSHGNGYKVDIKHNSCVDSYITRNYRFYRVRGDGAKLYRSPDDDIYAREPDHWDLLLR
;
A
#
# COMPACT_ATOMS: atom_id res chain seq x y z
N MET A 1 -17.47 55.09 23.53
CA MET A 1 -18.27 53.86 23.48
C MET A 1 -17.27 52.71 23.43
N SER A 2 -16.80 52.12 24.54
CA SER A 2 -17.51 51.62 25.73
C SER A 2 -18.39 50.42 25.37
N ALA A 3 -18.30 49.23 25.99
CA ALA A 3 -17.50 48.75 27.15
C ALA A 3 -16.89 47.36 26.81
N ALA A 4 -15.70 46.97 27.28
CA ALA A 4 -15.32 46.54 28.64
C ALA A 4 -16.05 45.28 29.13
N GLY A 5 -15.30 44.23 29.47
CA GLY A 5 -15.83 42.89 29.81
C GLY A 5 -14.75 41.91 30.31
N LEU A 6 -14.19 42.19 31.50
CA LEU A 6 -13.44 41.21 32.31
C LEU A 6 -14.44 40.18 32.94
N THR A 7 -14.06 39.06 33.57
CA THR A 7 -12.87 38.78 34.42
C THR A 7 -12.66 37.26 34.59
N MET A 8 -11.44 36.86 35.01
CA MET A 8 -11.02 35.68 35.83
C MET A 8 -11.73 34.30 35.68
N ALA A 9 -11.04 33.16 35.51
CA ALA A 9 -9.79 32.61 36.07
C ALA A 9 -9.91 31.94 37.46
N ALA A 10 -9.49 30.66 37.51
CA ALA A 10 -9.10 29.92 38.71
C ALA A 10 -8.10 28.83 38.30
N ALA A 11 -7.06 28.57 39.09
CA ALA A 11 -6.01 27.60 38.79
C ALA A 11 -5.26 27.15 40.07
N LEU A 12 -4.42 26.11 39.93
CA LEU A 12 -3.43 25.64 40.93
C LEU A 12 -4.07 24.91 42.16
N PRO A 13 -3.27 24.33 43.10
CA PRO A 13 -2.71 23.00 42.85
C PRO A 13 -2.69 22.06 44.09
N MET A 14 -1.97 20.94 43.95
CA MET A 14 -1.24 20.14 44.96
C MET A 14 -1.46 20.42 46.47
N THR A 15 -1.70 19.34 47.21
CA THR A 15 -1.13 19.14 48.56
C THR A 15 -0.42 17.78 48.62
N ALA A 16 0.53 17.64 49.55
CA ALA A 16 1.45 16.50 49.64
C ALA A 16 1.29 15.70 50.96
N ALA A 17 2.10 14.67 51.11
CA ALA A 17 2.08 13.72 52.23
C ALA A 17 2.24 14.35 53.62
N HIS A 18 1.85 13.59 54.65
CA HIS A 18 2.33 13.71 56.03
C HIS A 18 2.80 12.33 56.52
N ALA A 19 3.78 12.31 57.42
CA ALA A 19 4.37 11.08 57.97
C ALA A 19 4.82 11.26 59.43
N ALA A 20 4.48 10.30 60.28
CA ALA A 20 4.89 10.07 61.68
C ALA A 20 4.42 8.63 62.02
N THR A 21 5.25 7.66 62.43
CA THR A 21 5.75 7.40 63.82
C THR A 21 4.63 7.30 64.88
N GLN A 22 4.56 6.33 65.81
CA GLN A 22 5.39 5.16 66.21
C GLN A 22 4.57 4.32 67.25
N ASP A 23 4.82 3.08 67.71
CA ASP A 23 5.78 1.96 67.43
C ASP A 23 5.26 0.64 68.12
N THR A 24 6.12 -0.40 68.22
CA THR A 24 6.15 -1.59 69.13
C THR A 24 5.37 -2.90 68.85
N ASN A 25 6.04 -3.99 69.29
CA ASN A 25 5.63 -5.38 69.61
C ASN A 25 5.08 -6.36 68.55
N GLU A 26 6.02 -7.11 67.98
CA GLU A 26 6.20 -8.56 68.26
C GLU A 26 4.99 -9.53 68.19
N THR A 27 5.01 -10.40 67.16
CA THR A 27 4.83 -11.87 67.32
C THR A 27 5.42 -12.58 66.09
N THR A 28 6.26 -13.60 66.30
CA THR A 28 6.90 -14.34 65.19
C THR A 28 6.01 -15.48 64.69
N ILE A 29 5.45 -15.37 63.47
CA ILE A 29 4.93 -16.52 62.71
C ILE A 29 5.51 -16.49 61.29
N ARG A 30 6.37 -17.47 60.98
CA ARG A 30 7.02 -17.64 59.67
C ARG A 30 6.01 -18.07 58.61
N HIS A 31 5.47 -17.12 57.86
CA HIS A 31 4.68 -17.43 56.67
C HIS A 31 5.62 -17.74 55.49
N ALA A 32 5.40 -18.89 54.83
CA ALA A 32 6.19 -19.32 53.69
C ALA A 32 5.94 -18.43 52.46
N PRO A 33 6.92 -18.28 51.54
CA PRO A 33 6.70 -17.54 50.30
C PRO A 33 5.62 -18.24 49.46
N ALA A 34 4.61 -17.47 49.05
CA ALA A 34 3.58 -17.94 48.13
C ALA A 34 4.18 -18.21 46.75
N SER A 35 4.63 -19.45 46.53
CA SER A 35 5.18 -19.89 45.25
C SER A 35 4.13 -19.74 44.16
N SER A 36 4.39 -18.87 43.18
CA SER A 36 3.47 -18.59 42.08
C SER A 36 3.50 -19.75 41.08
N VAL A 37 2.71 -20.79 41.39
CA VAL A 37 2.54 -21.97 40.54
C VAL A 37 1.95 -21.55 39.20
N GLN A 38 2.83 -21.29 38.23
CA GLN A 38 2.46 -21.18 36.83
C GLN A 38 1.99 -22.55 36.35
N ILE A 39 0.67 -22.78 36.45
CA ILE A 39 0.01 -23.98 35.90
C ILE A 39 0.25 -23.97 34.39
N ARG A 40 1.29 -24.68 33.94
CA ARG A 40 1.59 -24.81 32.52
C ARG A 40 0.40 -25.50 31.86
N PRO A 41 -0.24 -24.90 30.83
CA PRO A 41 -1.36 -25.53 30.16
C PRO A 41 -0.90 -26.89 29.60
N PRO A 42 -1.73 -27.95 29.71
CA PRO A 42 -1.33 -29.28 29.31
C PRO A 42 -0.90 -29.29 27.84
N HIS A 43 0.12 -30.07 27.48
CA HIS A 43 0.73 -30.05 26.14
C HIS A 43 -0.28 -30.25 24.98
N GLN A 44 -1.45 -30.83 25.24
CA GLN A 44 -2.54 -30.94 24.28
C GLN A 44 -3.18 -29.57 23.95
N ALA A 45 -3.37 -28.68 24.93
CA ALA A 45 -3.93 -27.34 24.73
C ALA A 45 -3.00 -26.46 23.88
N LEU A 46 -1.72 -26.39 24.23
CA LEU A 46 -0.71 -25.68 23.41
C LEU A 46 -0.66 -26.21 21.97
N ARG A 47 -0.79 -27.54 21.79
CA ARG A 47 -0.89 -28.15 20.45
C ARG A 47 -2.16 -27.75 19.70
N THR A 48 -3.31 -27.60 20.36
CA THR A 48 -4.55 -27.13 19.68
C THR A 48 -4.47 -25.66 19.31
N GLU A 49 -3.92 -24.79 20.17
CA GLU A 49 -3.72 -23.37 19.89
C GLU A 49 -2.75 -23.13 18.74
N HIS A 50 -1.57 -23.77 18.75
CA HIS A 50 -0.60 -23.69 17.65
C HIS A 50 -1.23 -24.17 16.33
N ARG A 51 -2.05 -25.24 16.37
CA ARG A 51 -2.78 -25.76 15.19
C ARG A 51 -3.89 -24.81 14.73
N ALA A 52 -4.56 -24.11 15.65
CA ALA A 52 -5.58 -23.10 15.33
C ALA A 52 -4.96 -21.85 14.71
N THR A 53 -3.86 -21.34 15.27
CA THR A 53 -3.11 -20.20 14.72
C THR A 53 -2.52 -20.53 13.34
N ALA A 54 -1.89 -21.71 13.17
CA ALA A 54 -1.41 -22.17 11.87
C ALA A 54 -2.54 -22.31 10.82
N ARG A 55 -3.75 -22.73 11.24
CA ARG A 55 -4.94 -22.75 10.38
C ARG A 55 -5.40 -21.33 10.01
N ARG A 56 -5.47 -20.40 10.97
CA ARG A 56 -5.81 -18.98 10.72
C ARG A 56 -4.83 -18.34 9.73
N SER A 57 -3.53 -18.53 9.91
CA SER A 57 -2.49 -18.04 8.99
C SER A 57 -2.63 -18.64 7.59
N LYS A 58 -2.84 -19.97 7.45
CA LYS A 58 -3.09 -20.59 6.14
C LYS A 58 -4.34 -20.03 5.45
N ILE A 59 -5.42 -19.79 6.19
CA ILE A 59 -6.66 -19.19 5.65
C ILE A 59 -6.44 -17.74 5.21
N ALA A 60 -5.64 -16.96 5.96
CA ALA A 60 -5.25 -15.60 5.56
C ALA A 60 -4.43 -15.60 4.25
N THR A 61 -3.41 -16.47 4.15
CA THR A 61 -2.61 -16.64 2.93
C THR A 61 -3.46 -17.11 1.74
N MET A 62 -4.42 -18.02 1.96
CA MET A 62 -5.37 -18.45 0.92
C MET A 62 -6.29 -17.30 0.49
N LYS A 63 -6.86 -16.51 1.40
CA LYS A 63 -7.64 -15.30 1.05
C LYS A 63 -6.81 -14.27 0.28
N GLY A 64 -5.54 -14.08 0.63
CA GLY A 64 -4.59 -13.26 -0.13
C GLY A 64 -4.41 -13.76 -1.57
N ARG A 65 -4.08 -15.05 -1.72
CA ARG A 65 -3.86 -15.71 -3.02
C ARG A 65 -5.11 -15.70 -3.91
N LEU A 66 -6.30 -15.96 -3.34
CA LEU A 66 -7.58 -15.93 -4.06
C LEU A 66 -7.93 -14.53 -4.59
N ARG A 67 -7.56 -13.45 -3.88
CA ARG A 67 -7.75 -12.07 -4.35
C ARG A 67 -6.80 -11.65 -5.47
N GLN A 68 -5.73 -12.40 -5.73
CA GLN A 68 -4.75 -12.16 -6.80
C GLN A 68 -4.95 -13.07 -8.03
N GLY A 69 -5.84 -14.07 -7.94
CA GLY A 69 -6.03 -15.09 -8.99
C GLY A 69 -7.02 -14.73 -10.10
N THR A 70 -7.99 -13.85 -9.85
CA THR A 70 -9.17 -13.67 -10.72
C THR A 70 -8.96 -12.83 -11.98
N TRP A 71 -7.76 -12.27 -12.20
CA TRP A 71 -7.38 -11.58 -13.45
C TRP A 71 -6.31 -12.30 -14.28
N ARG A 72 -5.61 -13.31 -13.73
CA ARG A 72 -4.51 -13.99 -14.43
C ARG A 72 -5.06 -15.03 -15.43
N GLY A 73 -4.39 -15.19 -16.57
CA GLY A 73 -4.88 -16.01 -17.70
C GLY A 73 -5.63 -15.17 -18.76
N ARG A 74 -6.54 -15.80 -19.52
CA ARG A 74 -7.21 -15.18 -20.70
C ARG A 74 -7.80 -13.79 -20.42
N SER A 75 -8.36 -13.57 -19.23
CA SER A 75 -8.93 -12.29 -18.82
C SER A 75 -7.94 -11.11 -18.87
N ALA A 76 -6.64 -11.33 -18.68
CA ALA A 76 -5.62 -10.28 -18.70
C ALA A 76 -5.51 -9.59 -20.07
N ASN A 77 -5.79 -10.31 -21.16
CA ASN A 77 -5.70 -9.79 -22.54
C ASN A 77 -6.96 -9.07 -23.01
N ILE A 78 -8.06 -9.11 -22.25
CA ILE A 78 -9.29 -8.37 -22.56
C ILE A 78 -8.95 -6.87 -22.59
N ARG A 79 -9.35 -6.19 -23.67
CA ARG A 79 -9.27 -4.73 -23.76
C ARG A 79 -10.52 -4.11 -23.15
N VAL A 80 -10.36 -3.05 -22.36
CA VAL A 80 -11.48 -2.39 -21.69
C VAL A 80 -11.63 -0.93 -22.15
N SER A 81 -12.86 -0.41 -22.12
CA SER A 81 -13.10 1.00 -22.42
C SER A 81 -12.56 1.91 -21.31
N HIS A 82 -12.18 3.14 -21.67
CA HIS A 82 -11.68 4.13 -20.71
C HIS A 82 -12.65 4.31 -19.52
N ALA A 83 -13.96 4.40 -19.76
CA ALA A 83 -14.96 4.48 -18.70
C ALA A 83 -14.98 3.26 -17.76
N HIS A 84 -14.66 2.05 -18.24
CA HIS A 84 -14.48 0.88 -17.38
C HIS A 84 -13.20 1.00 -16.56
N ALA A 85 -12.08 1.39 -17.18
CA ALA A 85 -10.81 1.60 -16.50
C ALA A 85 -10.92 2.65 -15.37
N MET A 86 -11.52 3.82 -15.66
CA MET A 86 -11.77 4.88 -14.68
C MET A 86 -12.57 4.40 -13.47
N ARG A 87 -13.65 3.64 -13.68
CA ARG A 87 -14.43 3.03 -12.59
C ARG A 87 -13.64 2.04 -11.74
N ARG A 88 -12.60 1.39 -12.28
CA ARG A 88 -11.73 0.47 -11.54
C ARG A 88 -10.64 1.19 -10.75
N ILE A 89 -9.94 2.15 -11.36
CA ILE A 89 -8.85 2.89 -10.69
C ILE A 89 -9.40 3.78 -9.57
N SER A 90 -10.55 4.44 -9.80
CA SER A 90 -11.23 5.25 -8.79
C SER A 90 -11.66 4.40 -7.58
N ARG A 91 -12.32 3.25 -7.80
CA ARG A 91 -12.68 2.28 -6.74
C ARG A 91 -11.48 1.67 -6.01
N ALA A 92 -10.27 1.81 -6.54
CA ALA A 92 -9.04 1.34 -5.91
C ALA A 92 -8.21 2.49 -5.27
N GLY A 93 -8.69 3.73 -5.31
CA GLY A 93 -8.00 4.88 -4.72
C GLY A 93 -6.74 5.32 -5.48
N LEU A 94 -6.69 5.13 -6.80
CA LEU A 94 -5.69 5.73 -7.69
C LEU A 94 -6.25 7.04 -8.28
N GLY A 95 -5.37 8.02 -8.47
CA GLY A 95 -5.67 9.21 -9.28
C GLY A 95 -5.39 8.99 -10.76
N TRP A 96 -5.87 9.93 -11.57
CA TRP A 96 -5.62 10.06 -13.00
C TRP A 96 -5.49 11.55 -13.33
N HIS A 97 -4.62 11.91 -14.28
CA HIS A 97 -4.37 13.29 -14.66
C HIS A 97 -3.88 13.40 -16.11
N ALA A 98 -4.67 14.05 -16.97
CA ALA A 98 -4.24 14.51 -18.29
C ALA A 98 -3.94 16.00 -18.29
N SER A 99 -2.80 16.40 -18.87
CA SER A 99 -2.40 17.80 -19.01
C SER A 99 -3.39 18.58 -19.88
N GLY A 100 -3.78 18.02 -21.03
CA GLY A 100 -4.84 18.56 -21.91
C GLY A 100 -6.27 18.27 -21.43
N ARG A 101 -6.47 17.75 -20.20
CA ARG A 101 -7.78 17.48 -19.58
C ARG A 101 -8.71 16.57 -20.40
N CYS A 102 -8.14 15.67 -21.21
CA CYS A 102 -8.85 14.89 -22.21
C CYS A 102 -8.44 13.40 -22.20
N THR A 103 -9.21 12.58 -22.92
CA THR A 103 -9.13 11.10 -22.91
C THR A 103 -9.07 10.49 -24.32
N ASP A 104 -8.99 11.33 -25.35
CA ASP A 104 -8.86 10.93 -26.76
C ASP A 104 -7.54 10.18 -26.98
N GLN A 105 -7.60 8.97 -27.54
CA GLN A 105 -6.42 8.15 -27.77
C GLN A 105 -5.51 8.71 -28.89
N ASN A 106 -6.03 9.60 -29.74
CA ASN A 106 -5.29 10.12 -30.90
C ASN A 106 -4.48 11.39 -30.59
N ARG A 107 -4.46 11.84 -29.33
CA ARG A 107 -3.83 13.09 -28.90
C ARG A 107 -2.79 12.83 -27.79
N PRO A 108 -1.50 13.14 -27.99
CA PRO A 108 -0.43 12.83 -27.04
C PRO A 108 -0.48 13.62 -25.72
N TYR A 109 -1.33 14.64 -25.62
CA TYR A 109 -1.57 15.42 -24.40
C TYR A 109 -2.82 14.99 -23.61
N CYS A 110 -3.51 13.95 -24.08
CA CYS A 110 -4.57 13.26 -23.34
C CYS A 110 -3.99 12.05 -22.62
N THR A 111 -4.64 11.59 -21.55
CA THR A 111 -4.26 10.35 -20.85
C THR A 111 -5.33 9.31 -21.13
N SER A 112 -5.24 8.64 -22.26
CA SER A 112 -6.27 7.66 -22.63
C SER A 112 -6.09 6.37 -21.85
N LEU A 113 -7.22 5.71 -21.55
CA LEU A 113 -7.25 4.33 -21.08
C LEU A 113 -8.20 3.50 -21.95
N HIS A 114 -8.44 3.97 -23.18
CA HIS A 114 -9.25 3.26 -24.15
C HIS A 114 -8.46 2.05 -24.67
N SER A 115 -9.10 0.88 -24.68
CA SER A 115 -8.51 -0.39 -25.11
C SER A 115 -7.21 -0.81 -24.39
N ILE A 116 -7.01 -0.32 -23.15
CA ILE A 116 -5.97 -0.82 -22.25
C ILE A 116 -6.21 -2.29 -21.90
N ARG A 117 -5.15 -3.08 -21.69
CA ARG A 117 -5.29 -4.47 -21.23
C ARG A 117 -5.80 -4.49 -19.79
N TYR A 118 -6.74 -5.39 -19.52
CA TYR A 118 -7.26 -5.63 -18.18
C TYR A 118 -6.15 -6.12 -17.22
N GLY A 119 -5.17 -6.88 -17.71
CA GLY A 119 -3.99 -7.31 -16.96
C GLY A 119 -3.15 -6.12 -16.48
N THR A 120 -2.79 -5.22 -17.39
CA THR A 120 -2.08 -3.96 -17.12
C THR A 120 -2.85 -3.13 -16.08
N LEU A 121 -4.13 -2.85 -16.32
CA LEU A 121 -5.01 -2.13 -15.38
C LEU A 121 -5.04 -2.75 -13.97
N MET A 122 -5.16 -4.08 -13.87
CA MET A 122 -5.20 -4.76 -12.57
C MET A 122 -3.83 -4.82 -11.89
N LYS A 123 -2.73 -4.93 -12.64
CA LYS A 123 -1.35 -4.82 -12.09
C LYS A 123 -1.06 -3.42 -11.54
N THR A 124 -1.51 -2.33 -12.17
CA THR A 124 -1.41 -0.97 -11.59
C THR A 124 -2.21 -0.84 -10.28
N ILE A 125 -3.36 -1.49 -10.20
CA ILE A 125 -4.20 -1.55 -8.99
C ILE A 125 -3.52 -2.38 -7.88
N ASP A 126 -2.86 -3.49 -8.23
CA ASP A 126 -2.12 -4.30 -7.26
C ASP A 126 -0.83 -3.61 -6.80
N LEU A 127 -0.15 -2.82 -7.64
CA LEU A 127 0.92 -1.89 -7.21
C LEU A 127 0.41 -0.89 -6.15
N LYS A 128 -0.74 -0.25 -6.37
CA LYS A 128 -1.37 0.64 -5.37
C LYS A 128 -1.67 -0.08 -4.05
N ARG A 129 -2.07 -1.35 -4.12
CA ARG A 129 -2.39 -2.18 -2.93
C ARG A 129 -1.15 -2.61 -2.16
N HIS A 130 -0.07 -3.01 -2.84
CA HIS A 130 1.15 -3.51 -2.20
C HIS A 130 2.07 -2.38 -1.70
N SER A 131 2.16 -1.27 -2.44
CA SER A 131 2.97 -0.11 -2.05
C SER A 131 2.28 0.80 -1.03
N HIS A 132 0.95 0.73 -0.95
CA HIS A 132 0.07 1.70 -0.28
C HIS A 132 0.16 3.17 -0.77
N CYS A 133 1.21 3.52 -1.52
CA CYS A 133 1.54 4.87 -2.02
C CYS A 133 0.40 5.56 -2.81
N ARG A 134 0.50 6.88 -2.95
CA ARG A 134 -0.37 7.63 -3.86
C ARG A 134 0.11 7.39 -5.30
N ILE A 135 -0.70 6.67 -6.08
CA ILE A 135 -0.50 6.47 -7.52
C ILE A 135 -1.38 7.47 -8.27
N ILE A 136 -0.82 8.19 -9.25
CA ILE A 136 -1.57 8.97 -10.24
C ILE A 136 -1.12 8.52 -11.61
N ILE A 137 -2.05 8.06 -12.44
CA ILE A 137 -1.80 7.72 -13.84
C ILE A 137 -1.74 9.01 -14.67
N THR A 138 -0.72 9.15 -15.51
CA THR A 138 -0.44 10.33 -16.35
C THR A 138 -0.33 10.01 -17.85
N GLY A 139 -0.05 8.76 -18.20
CA GLY A 139 -0.05 8.24 -19.57
C GLY A 139 -0.63 6.82 -19.60
N GLY A 140 -1.05 6.34 -20.76
CA GLY A 140 -1.84 5.12 -20.88
C GLY A 140 -1.80 4.54 -22.29
N THR A 141 -2.78 4.85 -23.14
CA THR A 141 -2.93 4.23 -24.46
C THR A 141 -2.84 5.17 -25.66
N GLU A 142 -2.60 6.46 -25.41
CA GLU A 142 -2.49 7.51 -26.42
C GLU A 142 -1.36 7.31 -27.47
N THR A 143 -1.49 8.00 -28.59
CA THR A 143 -0.49 8.11 -29.66
C THR A 143 0.72 8.98 -29.23
N GLY A 144 1.83 8.87 -29.98
CA GLY A 144 3.08 9.59 -29.72
C GLY A 144 4.17 8.73 -29.09
N HIS A 145 3.79 7.60 -28.48
CA HIS A 145 4.72 6.63 -27.89
C HIS A 145 5.37 5.69 -28.92
N ALA A 146 6.52 5.11 -28.56
CA ALA A 146 7.26 4.18 -29.41
C ALA A 146 6.43 2.93 -29.81
N PRO A 147 6.48 2.50 -31.09
CA PRO A 147 5.71 1.37 -31.60
C PRO A 147 6.26 0.01 -31.13
N GLY A 148 5.45 -1.04 -31.30
CA GLY A 148 5.81 -2.42 -30.99
C GLY A 148 4.71 -3.18 -30.25
N ALA A 149 4.89 -4.48 -30.07
CA ALA A 149 3.89 -5.35 -29.41
C ALA A 149 3.61 -4.95 -27.95
N TYR A 150 4.64 -4.48 -27.23
CA TYR A 150 4.60 -4.14 -25.80
C TYR A 150 4.56 -2.62 -25.56
N SER A 151 3.60 -1.93 -26.19
CA SER A 151 3.50 -0.45 -26.21
C SER A 151 2.26 0.10 -25.49
N HIS A 152 2.19 1.44 -25.40
CA HIS A 152 1.03 2.21 -24.92
C HIS A 152 -0.22 1.95 -25.77
N GLY A 153 -0.16 2.18 -27.08
CA GLY A 153 -1.27 1.90 -28.00
C GLY A 153 -1.77 0.45 -27.95
N ASN A 154 -0.86 -0.51 -27.69
CA ASN A 154 -1.22 -1.92 -27.47
C ASN A 154 -1.69 -2.24 -26.04
N GLY A 155 -1.83 -1.25 -25.17
CA GLY A 155 -2.43 -1.36 -23.85
C GLY A 155 -1.59 -2.14 -22.83
N TYR A 156 -0.30 -2.37 -23.09
CA TYR A 156 0.63 -3.05 -22.19
C TYR A 156 1.29 -2.11 -21.18
N LYS A 157 1.49 -0.84 -21.57
CA LYS A 157 2.16 0.18 -20.78
C LYS A 157 1.16 1.11 -20.09
N VAL A 158 1.63 1.80 -19.04
CA VAL A 158 0.92 2.88 -18.34
C VAL A 158 1.94 3.74 -17.60
N ASP A 159 1.76 5.05 -17.58
CA ASP A 159 2.71 5.96 -16.93
C ASP A 159 2.13 6.49 -15.63
N ILE A 160 2.96 6.57 -14.58
CA ILE A 160 2.56 7.09 -13.28
C ILE A 160 3.51 8.20 -12.79
N LYS A 161 2.94 9.24 -12.19
CA LYS A 161 3.70 10.40 -11.71
C LYS A 161 4.64 10.04 -10.55
N HIS A 162 5.89 10.51 -10.64
CA HIS A 162 6.87 10.44 -9.56
C HIS A 162 6.34 10.94 -8.20
N ASN A 163 6.74 10.24 -7.14
CA ASN A 163 6.66 10.71 -5.76
C ASN A 163 7.52 9.81 -4.87
N SER A 164 8.08 10.40 -3.81
CA SER A 164 9.04 9.76 -2.91
C SER A 164 8.61 8.38 -2.39
N CYS A 165 7.31 8.14 -2.18
CA CYS A 165 6.79 6.83 -1.79
C CYS A 165 6.94 5.79 -2.90
N VAL A 166 6.44 6.08 -4.11
CA VAL A 166 6.55 5.19 -5.28
C VAL A 166 8.01 4.94 -5.64
N ASP A 167 8.82 6.01 -5.65
CA ASP A 167 10.24 5.96 -5.98
C ASP A 167 11.00 5.06 -4.99
N SER A 168 10.75 5.23 -3.68
CA SER A 168 11.32 4.40 -2.62
C SER A 168 10.82 2.96 -2.68
N TYR A 169 9.53 2.75 -2.98
CA TYR A 169 8.94 1.42 -3.03
C TYR A 169 9.56 0.60 -4.17
N ILE A 170 9.55 1.13 -5.40
CA ILE A 170 10.12 0.45 -6.58
C ILE A 170 11.62 0.18 -6.38
N THR A 171 12.39 1.20 -5.99
CA THR A 171 13.86 1.07 -5.89
C THR A 171 14.34 0.18 -4.75
N ARG A 172 13.52 -0.06 -3.71
CA ARG A 172 13.86 -0.96 -2.58
C ARG A 172 13.32 -2.38 -2.74
N ASN A 173 12.20 -2.58 -3.45
CA ASN A 173 11.53 -3.89 -3.54
C ASN A 173 11.76 -4.62 -4.88
N TYR A 174 12.09 -3.90 -5.95
CA TYR A 174 12.28 -4.48 -7.29
C TYR A 174 13.77 -4.47 -7.69
N ARG A 175 14.22 -5.54 -8.32
CA ARG A 175 15.64 -5.73 -8.66
C ARG A 175 16.01 -4.79 -9.81
N PHE A 176 17.08 -4.00 -9.67
CA PHE A 176 17.66 -3.29 -10.81
C PHE A 176 18.00 -4.28 -11.93
N TYR A 177 17.59 -3.97 -13.16
CA TYR A 177 17.69 -4.89 -14.29
C TYR A 177 18.75 -4.44 -15.31
N ARG A 178 18.69 -3.18 -15.76
CA ARG A 178 19.69 -2.52 -16.63
C ARG A 178 19.38 -1.03 -16.75
N VAL A 179 20.23 -0.31 -17.48
CA VAL A 179 19.88 1.00 -18.08
C VAL A 179 19.34 0.75 -19.50
N ARG A 180 18.38 1.56 -19.96
CA ARG A 180 17.90 1.60 -21.36
C ARG A 180 18.73 2.63 -22.16
N GLY A 181 18.70 2.60 -23.49
CA GLY A 181 19.51 3.48 -24.35
C GLY A 181 19.25 4.99 -24.18
N ASP A 182 18.12 5.36 -23.62
CA ASP A 182 17.71 6.72 -23.22
C ASP A 182 18.18 7.12 -21.79
N GLY A 183 18.95 6.26 -21.12
CA GLY A 183 19.40 6.48 -19.75
C GLY A 183 18.40 6.05 -18.66
N ALA A 184 17.18 5.63 -19.02
CA ALA A 184 16.18 5.24 -18.03
C ALA A 184 16.62 3.97 -17.26
N LYS A 185 16.59 4.04 -15.92
CA LYS A 185 16.96 2.90 -15.06
C LYS A 185 15.79 1.94 -14.95
N LEU A 186 15.96 0.70 -15.42
CA LEU A 186 14.94 -0.33 -15.42
C LEU A 186 15.01 -1.16 -14.13
N TYR A 187 13.88 -1.34 -13.46
CA TYR A 187 13.69 -2.22 -12.32
C TYR A 187 12.69 -3.33 -12.69
N ARG A 188 12.90 -4.54 -12.18
CA ARG A 188 12.07 -5.73 -12.48
C ARG A 188 11.42 -6.26 -11.21
N SER A 189 10.10 -6.45 -11.23
CA SER A 189 9.35 -7.07 -10.13
C SER A 189 9.47 -8.60 -10.15
N PRO A 190 9.05 -9.29 -9.07
CA PRO A 190 8.93 -10.76 -9.07
C PRO A 190 7.90 -11.33 -10.08
N ASP A 191 7.03 -10.49 -10.64
CA ASP A 191 6.02 -10.83 -11.66
C ASP A 191 6.53 -10.55 -13.11
N ASP A 192 7.85 -10.36 -13.27
CA ASP A 192 8.57 -10.02 -14.51
C ASP A 192 8.16 -8.69 -15.20
N ASP A 193 7.35 -7.87 -14.53
CA ASP A 193 7.02 -6.51 -14.96
C ASP A 193 8.25 -5.59 -14.88
N ILE A 194 8.33 -4.64 -15.82
CA ILE A 194 9.45 -3.70 -15.93
C ILE A 194 8.97 -2.29 -15.62
N TYR A 195 9.69 -1.64 -14.72
CA TYR A 195 9.46 -0.28 -14.24
C TYR A 195 10.65 0.57 -14.70
N ALA A 196 10.44 1.41 -15.71
CA ALA A 196 11.45 2.30 -16.22
C ALA A 196 11.37 3.66 -15.52
N ARG A 197 12.48 4.09 -14.93
CA ARG A 197 12.60 5.42 -14.34
C ARG A 197 13.01 6.42 -15.42
N GLU A 198 12.04 7.12 -15.99
CA GLU A 198 12.27 8.27 -16.87
C GLU A 198 12.51 9.55 -16.01
N PRO A 199 12.75 10.75 -16.59
CA PRO A 199 13.03 11.95 -15.80
C PRO A 199 11.81 12.52 -15.05
N ASP A 200 10.60 12.41 -15.61
CA ASP A 200 9.37 13.04 -15.12
C ASP A 200 8.32 12.04 -14.61
N HIS A 201 8.36 10.80 -15.10
CA HIS A 201 7.41 9.74 -14.76
C HIS A 201 8.07 8.35 -14.64
N TRP A 202 7.32 7.41 -14.06
CA TRP A 202 7.62 5.97 -14.19
C TRP A 202 6.80 5.38 -15.33
N ASP A 203 7.48 4.81 -16.32
CA ASP A 203 6.90 3.94 -17.36
C ASP A 203 6.78 2.51 -16.79
N LEU A 204 5.58 1.94 -16.81
CA LEU A 204 5.30 0.57 -16.37
C LEU A 204 4.91 -0.32 -17.53
N LEU A 205 5.81 -1.19 -17.99
CA LEU A 205 5.49 -2.30 -18.87
C LEU A 205 4.94 -3.48 -18.05
N LEU A 206 3.63 -3.69 -18.14
CA LEU A 206 2.89 -4.70 -17.37
C LEU A 206 2.41 -5.83 -18.29
N ARG A 207 2.89 -7.05 -18.06
CA ARG A 207 2.62 -8.23 -18.93
C ARG A 207 1.54 -9.13 -18.36
#